data_AF-A0A7W6AIZ7-F1
#
_entry.id   AF-A0A7W6AIZ7-F1
#
_cell.length_a   1.000
_cell.length_b   1.000
_cell.length_c   1.000
_cell.angle_alpha   90.00
_cell.angle_beta   90.00
_cell.angle_gamma   90.00
#
_symmetry.space_group_name_H-M   'P 1'
#
loop_
_entity.id
_entity.type
_entity.pdbx_description
1 polymer ?
#
loop_
_entity_poly.entity_id
_entity_poly.type
_entity_poly.pdbx_seq_one_letter_code
_entity_poly.pdbx_strand_id
1 'polypeptide(L)' 'MARSTMSARDAAEAAFKKTTTKPVEAAVATKAPAIPGAREQVSLRIDRDVLEHFQANGPGWQDRLNAALRKAAGLA' A
#
# COMPACT_ATOMS: atom_id res chain seq x y z
N MET A 1 0.76 42.32 34.18
CA MET A 1 -0.20 42.51 33.09
C MET A 1 0.12 41.48 32.01
N ALA A 2 -0.77 40.51 31.84
CA ALA A 2 -0.54 39.29 31.07
C ALA A 2 -0.49 39.57 29.56
N ARG A 3 0.61 39.20 28.90
CA ARG A 3 0.76 39.22 27.45
C ARG A 3 0.69 37.77 26.94
N SER A 4 -0.50 37.37 26.48
CA SER A 4 -0.75 36.46 25.33
C SER A 4 -2.17 35.90 25.44
N THR A 5 -3.16 36.76 25.23
CA THR A 5 -4.53 36.37 24.89
C THR A 5 -4.55 36.04 23.39
N MET A 6 -4.52 34.74 23.06
CA MET A 6 -4.69 34.10 21.74
C MET A 6 -3.77 34.59 20.61
N SER A 7 -2.74 33.80 20.34
CA SER A 7 -1.74 34.09 19.32
C SER A 7 -2.21 33.66 17.93
N ALA A 8 -1.69 34.32 16.89
CA ALA A 8 -1.86 33.94 15.48
C ALA A 8 -1.47 32.46 15.18
N ARG A 9 -0.70 31.82 16.07
CA ARG A 9 -0.41 30.38 16.05
C ARG A 9 -1.66 29.50 16.24
N ASP A 10 -2.58 29.87 17.13
CA ASP A 10 -3.82 29.10 17.34
C ASP A 10 -4.72 29.12 16.09
N ALA A 11 -4.78 30.28 15.42
CA ALA A 11 -5.49 30.42 14.14
C ALA A 11 -4.84 29.59 13.02
N ALA A 12 -3.50 29.51 12.99
CA ALA A 12 -2.77 28.70 12.02
C ALA A 12 -2.93 27.18 12.26
N GLU A 13 -2.94 26.73 13.52
CA GLU A 13 -3.18 25.33 13.87
C GLU A 13 -4.62 24.88 13.56
N ALA A 14 -5.60 25.77 13.76
CA ALA A 14 -6.99 25.51 13.41
C ALA A 14 -7.18 25.37 11.88
N ALA A 15 -6.49 26.18 11.08
CA ALA A 15 -6.52 26.07 9.62
C ALA A 15 -5.82 24.79 9.10
N PHE A 16 -4.73 24.36 9.76
CA PHE A 16 -4.02 23.15 9.43
C PHE A 16 -4.82 21.88 9.78
N LYS A 17 -5.48 21.82 10.94
CA LYS A 17 -6.36 20.69 11.31
C LYS A 17 -7.58 20.56 10.39
N LYS A 18 -8.16 21.67 9.94
CA LYS A 18 -9.26 21.65 8.95
C LYS A 18 -8.82 21.17 7.56
N THR A 19 -7.56 21.43 7.18
CA THR A 19 -7.01 20.98 5.90
C THR A 19 -6.50 19.53 5.94
N THR A 20 -6.02 19.06 7.11
CA THR A 20 -5.50 17.69 7.30
C THR A 20 -6.58 16.69 7.73
N THR A 21 -7.83 17.11 7.92
CA THR A 21 -8.97 16.18 7.88
C THR A 21 -9.45 16.12 6.44
N LYS A 22 -8.76 15.29 5.66
CA LYS A 22 -9.39 14.68 4.49
C LYS A 22 -10.44 13.72 5.04
N PRO A 23 -11.75 13.92 4.77
CA PRO A 23 -12.70 12.84 4.96
C PRO A 23 -12.18 11.69 4.10
N VAL A 24 -11.84 10.57 4.73
CA VAL A 24 -11.73 9.28 4.04
C VAL A 24 -13.17 8.88 3.69
N GLU A 25 -13.72 9.58 2.71
CA GLU A 25 -15.00 9.30 2.08
C GLU A 25 -14.73 9.14 0.58
N ALA A 26 -13.89 8.16 0.27
CA ALA A 26 -13.78 7.52 -1.05
C ALA A 26 -12.72 6.40 -1.00
N ALA A 27 -12.86 5.49 -0.06
CA ALA A 27 -12.65 4.10 -0.42
C ALA A 27 -13.91 3.40 0.07
N VAL A 28 -14.99 3.59 -0.70
CA VAL A 28 -16.00 2.55 -0.85
C VAL A 28 -15.21 1.25 -0.83
N ALA A 29 -15.47 0.41 0.16
CA ALA A 29 -15.20 -0.99 0.02
C ALA A 29 -16.03 -1.45 -1.18
N THR A 30 -15.59 -1.12 -2.39
CA THR A 30 -15.79 -1.97 -3.54
C THR A 30 -15.05 -3.21 -3.08
N LYS A 31 -15.77 -4.11 -2.41
CA LYS A 31 -15.53 -5.53 -2.58
C LYS A 31 -15.50 -5.68 -4.09
N ALA A 32 -14.30 -5.58 -4.67
CA ALA A 32 -14.11 -5.93 -6.05
C ALA A 32 -14.78 -7.29 -6.17
N PRO A 33 -15.72 -7.47 -7.12
CA PRO A 33 -16.40 -8.75 -7.28
C PRO A 33 -15.32 -9.80 -7.24
N ALA A 34 -15.42 -10.79 -6.33
CA ALA A 34 -14.35 -11.73 -6.03
C ALA A 34 -13.81 -12.26 -7.35
N ILE A 35 -12.71 -11.67 -7.83
CA ILE A 35 -12.25 -11.93 -9.19
C ILE A 35 -11.75 -13.36 -9.11
N PRO A 36 -12.29 -14.29 -9.92
CA PRO A 36 -11.75 -15.64 -9.97
C PRO A 36 -10.27 -15.52 -10.36
N GLY A 37 -9.37 -15.75 -9.39
CA GLY A 37 -7.94 -15.42 -9.51
C GLY A 37 -7.41 -14.37 -8.53
N ALA A 38 -8.13 -14.04 -7.44
CA ALA A 38 -7.62 -13.19 -6.37
C ALA A 38 -6.25 -13.69 -5.87
N ARG A 39 -5.25 -12.80 -5.90
CA ARG A 39 -3.93 -13.05 -5.33
C ARG A 39 -3.96 -12.68 -3.86
N GLU A 40 -3.53 -13.60 -3.01
CA GLU A 40 -3.39 -13.33 -1.58
C GLU A 40 -1.96 -12.87 -1.27
N GLN A 41 -1.84 -11.76 -0.54
CA GLN A 41 -0.54 -11.30 -0.06
C GLN A 41 -0.15 -12.12 1.17
N VAL A 42 0.91 -12.92 1.02
CA VAL A 42 1.43 -13.77 2.09
C VAL A 42 2.87 -13.41 2.44
N SER A 43 3.23 -13.56 3.71
CA SER A 43 4.60 -13.40 4.18
C SER A 43 5.36 -14.72 4.07
N LEU A 44 6.07 -14.92 2.96
CA LEU A 44 6.93 -16.09 2.69
C LEU A 44 8.41 -15.71 2.77
N ARG A 45 9.25 -16.61 3.25
CA ARG A 45 10.71 -16.49 3.14
C ARG A 45 11.18 -17.07 1.81
N ILE A 46 11.94 -16.26 1.06
CA ILE A 46 12.54 -16.64 -0.23
C ILE A 46 14.03 -16.39 -0.13
N ASP A 47 14.83 -17.30 -0.70
CA ASP A 47 16.28 -17.14 -0.77
C ASP A 47 16.66 -15.87 -1.56
N ARG A 48 17.80 -15.27 -1.16
CA ARG A 48 18.23 -13.98 -1.68
C ARG A 48 18.55 -14.05 -3.18
N ASP A 49 19.26 -15.09 -3.59
CA ASP A 49 19.65 -15.34 -4.97
C ASP A 49 18.44 -15.51 -5.90
N VAL A 50 17.41 -16.24 -5.43
CA VAL A 50 16.15 -16.38 -6.14
C VAL A 50 15.47 -15.02 -6.29
N LEU A 51 15.38 -14.24 -5.20
CA LEU A 51 14.78 -12.92 -5.24
C LEU A 51 15.51 -11.98 -6.21
N GLU A 52 16.84 -11.96 -6.16
CA GLU A 52 17.69 -11.17 -7.05
C GLU A 52 17.52 -11.57 -8.51
N HIS A 53 17.47 -12.88 -8.80
CA HIS A 53 17.21 -13.38 -10.15
C HIS A 53 15.90 -12.82 -10.74
N PHE A 54 14.82 -12.84 -9.96
CA PHE A 54 13.54 -12.31 -10.44
C PHE A 54 13.55 -10.78 -10.54
N GLN A 55 14.14 -10.08 -9.56
CA GLN A 55 14.22 -8.61 -9.53
C GLN A 55 15.11 -8.04 -10.63
N ALA A 56 16.19 -8.73 -11.02
CA ALA A 56 17.12 -8.29 -12.07
C ALA A 56 16.42 -8.06 -13.43
N ASN A 57 15.33 -8.78 -13.67
CA ASN A 57 14.53 -8.65 -14.88
C ASN A 57 13.57 -7.42 -14.86
N GLY A 58 13.64 -6.57 -13.83
CA GLY A 58 12.90 -5.32 -13.74
C GLY A 58 11.45 -5.45 -13.24
N PRO A 59 10.60 -4.44 -13.50
CA PRO A 59 9.20 -4.40 -13.07
C PRO A 59 8.42 -5.66 -13.47
N GLY A 60 7.46 -6.08 -12.63
CA GLY A 60 6.68 -7.31 -12.84
C GLY A 60 7.38 -8.61 -12.40
N TRP A 61 8.48 -8.50 -11.64
CA TRP A 61 9.19 -9.66 -11.11
C TRP A 61 8.32 -10.58 -10.22
N GLN A 62 7.35 -10.02 -9.49
CA GLN A 62 6.42 -10.80 -8.67
C GLN A 62 5.46 -11.64 -9.53
N ASP A 63 4.98 -11.11 -10.66
CA ASP A 63 4.14 -11.86 -11.59
C ASP A 63 4.90 -13.03 -12.21
N ARG A 64 6.18 -12.82 -12.56
CA ARG A 64 7.05 -13.89 -13.08
C ARG A 64 7.34 -14.96 -12.02
N LEU A 65 7.62 -14.55 -10.79
CA LEU A 65 7.79 -15.49 -9.68
C LEU A 65 6.51 -16.30 -9.46
N ASN A 66 5.35 -15.66 -9.47
CA ASN A 66 4.06 -16.34 -9.36
C ASN A 66 3.80 -17.30 -10.53
N ALA A 67 4.14 -16.91 -11.76
CA ALA A 67 4.03 -17.79 -12.93
C ALA A 67 4.94 -19.03 -12.80
N ALA A 68 6.17 -18.87 -12.30
CA ALA A 68 7.08 -19.98 -12.02
C ALA A 68 6.51 -20.92 -10.95
N LEU A 69 5.93 -20.37 -9.88
CA LEU A 69 5.28 -21.15 -8.82
C LEU A 69 4.07 -21.92 -9.34
N ARG A 70 3.24 -21.31 -10.19
CA ARG A 70 2.11 -22.00 -10.84
C ARG A 70 2.58 -23.14 -11.73
N LYS A 71 3.65 -22.94 -12.51
CA LYS A 71 4.25 -23.98 -13.35
C LYS A 71 4.80 -25.13 -12.50
N ALA A 72 5.50 -24.83 -11.42
CA ALA A 72 6.03 -25.85 -10.50
C ALA A 72 4.91 -26.65 -9.79
N ALA A 73 3.78 -26.00 -9.48
CA ALA A 73 2.61 -26.62 -8.89
C ALA A 73 1.70 -27.36 -9.89
N GLY A 74 1.99 -27.30 -11.20
CA GLY A 74 1.12 -27.88 -12.24
C GLY A 74 -0.21 -27.15 -12.44
N LEU A 75 -0.27 -25.87 -12.06
CA LEU A 75 -1.45 -24.99 -12.14
C LEU A 75 -1.41 -24.05 -13.36
N ALA A 76 -0.49 -24.30 -14.29
CA ALA A 76 -0.18 -23.49 -15.48
C ALA A 76 -0.29 -24.33 -16.75
#